data_AF-A0A0S8A8K1-F1
#
_entry.id   AF-A0A0S8A8K1-F1
#
_cell.length_a   1.000
_cell.length_b   1.000
_cell.length_c   1.000
_cell.angle_alpha   90.00
_cell.angle_beta   90.00
_cell.angle_gamma   90.00
#
_symmetry.space_group_name_H-M   'P 1'
#
loop_
_entity.id
_entity.type
_entity.pdbx_description
1 polymer ?
#
loop_
_entity_poly.entity_id
_entity_poly.type
_entity_poly.pdbx_seq_one_letter_code
_entity_poly.pdbx_strand_id
1 'polypeptide(L)'
;MKFNSMILIVISLFLLLPATGLAEESAACPETLNFTKRTLAGEQSVDLCKEYLGKVVVVVNTASKCGYTYQYEGLEALYRKYKDKGLVVIGFPSNDFGGQEPGNEKQIQDFCRLTYGVEFPMFEKTHASRYNADPLYQILGK
;
A
#
# COMPACT_ATOMS: atom_id res chain seq x y z
N MET A 1 -61.69 -50.36 5.43
CA MET A 1 -62.07 -49.02 5.92
C MET A 1 -61.03 -48.04 5.37
N LYS A 2 -61.31 -47.39 4.23
CA LYS A 2 -62.01 -46.11 4.04
C LYS A 2 -61.01 -44.94 3.94
N PHE A 3 -60.88 -44.45 2.71
CA PHE A 3 -60.68 -43.06 2.22
C PHE A 3 -59.50 -42.23 2.77
N ASN A 4 -58.91 -41.25 2.09
CA ASN A 4 -58.75 -40.79 0.70
C ASN A 4 -57.99 -39.45 0.85
N SER A 5 -57.18 -39.08 -0.15
CA SER A 5 -56.94 -37.70 -0.59
C SER A 5 -56.77 -36.57 0.45
N MET A 6 -55.58 -35.96 0.53
CA MET A 6 -55.48 -34.51 0.35
C MET A 6 -54.06 -34.08 0.02
N ILE A 7 -53.91 -33.63 -1.22
CA ILE A 7 -52.87 -32.73 -1.70
C ILE A 7 -52.64 -31.61 -0.68
N LEU A 8 -51.40 -31.40 -0.26
CA LEU A 8 -50.92 -30.06 0.04
C LEU A 8 -49.46 -29.97 -0.41
N ILE A 9 -49.32 -29.74 -1.72
CA ILE A 9 -48.14 -29.15 -2.32
C ILE A 9 -47.95 -27.80 -1.60
N VAL A 10 -47.07 -27.77 -0.60
CA VAL A 10 -46.57 -26.51 -0.06
C VAL A 10 -45.57 -25.99 -1.08
N ILE A 11 -46.09 -25.35 -2.14
CA ILE A 11 -45.33 -24.35 -2.89
C ILE A 11 -45.06 -23.26 -1.86
N SER A 12 -43.98 -23.41 -1.11
CA SER A 12 -43.32 -22.29 -0.48
C SER A 12 -42.83 -21.46 -1.65
N LEU A 13 -43.64 -20.46 -2.01
CA LEU A 13 -43.30 -19.37 -2.89
C LEU A 13 -42.01 -18.76 -2.34
N PHE A 14 -40.87 -19.29 -2.78
CA PHE A 14 -39.58 -18.67 -2.64
C PHE A 14 -39.71 -17.41 -3.48
N LEU A 15 -40.14 -16.33 -2.83
CA LEU A 15 -40.06 -14.99 -3.37
C LEU A 15 -38.64 -14.85 -3.91
N LEU A 16 -38.52 -14.84 -5.24
CA LEU A 16 -37.31 -14.39 -5.92
C LEU A 16 -37.16 -12.92 -5.53
N LEU A 17 -36.54 -12.69 -4.38
CA LEU A 17 -35.82 -11.46 -4.12
C LEU A 17 -34.83 -11.35 -5.29
N PRO A 18 -34.85 -10.26 -6.05
CA PRO A 18 -33.75 -10.00 -6.95
C PRO A 18 -32.51 -9.98 -6.05
N ALA A 19 -31.58 -10.90 -6.30
CA ALA A 19 -30.22 -10.74 -5.82
C ALA A 19 -29.72 -9.46 -6.47
N THR A 20 -29.95 -8.33 -5.81
CA THR A 20 -29.23 -7.10 -6.09
C THR A 20 -27.79 -7.48 -5.83
N GLY A 21 -27.10 -7.87 -6.90
CA GLY A 21 -25.67 -8.04 -6.88
C GLY A 21 -25.10 -6.81 -6.19
N LEU A 22 -24.35 -7.03 -5.12
CA LEU A 22 -23.46 -6.01 -4.62
C LEU A 22 -22.51 -5.74 -5.77
N ALA A 23 -22.83 -4.73 -6.58
CA ALA A 23 -21.87 -4.13 -7.47
C ALA A 23 -20.78 -3.63 -6.54
N GLU A 24 -19.65 -4.32 -6.52
CA GLU A 24 -18.45 -3.77 -5.91
C GLU A 24 -18.16 -2.47 -6.64
N GLU A 25 -18.44 -1.38 -5.95
CA GLU A 25 -18.07 -0.05 -6.39
C GLU A 25 -16.53 -0.04 -6.40
N SER A 26 -15.93 -0.31 -7.56
CA SER A 26 -14.48 -0.19 -7.72
C SER A 26 -14.14 1.26 -7.44
N ALA A 27 -13.59 1.55 -6.27
CA ALA A 27 -13.14 2.89 -5.94
C ALA A 27 -12.17 3.32 -7.04
N ALA A 28 -12.51 4.41 -7.74
CA ALA A 28 -11.63 4.96 -8.76
C ALA A 28 -10.26 5.27 -8.14
N CYS A 29 -9.20 5.06 -8.92
CA CYS A 29 -7.85 5.24 -8.44
C CYS A 29 -7.59 6.70 -8.03
N PRO A 30 -7.21 6.99 -6.78
CA PRO A 30 -6.89 8.36 -6.37
C PRO A 30 -5.58 8.81 -7.02
N GLU A 31 -5.48 10.10 -7.37
CA GLU A 31 -4.27 10.68 -7.97
C GLU A 31 -3.02 10.47 -7.12
N THR A 32 -3.17 10.39 -5.79
CA THR A 32 -2.08 10.15 -4.84
C THR A 32 -1.49 8.74 -4.92
N LEU A 33 -2.19 7.78 -5.52
CA LEU A 33 -1.71 6.40 -5.72
C LEU A 33 -1.55 6.03 -7.20
N ASN A 34 -1.90 6.91 -8.15
CA ASN A 34 -1.88 6.61 -9.58
C ASN A 34 -0.45 6.67 -10.18
N PHE A 35 0.45 5.86 -9.61
CA PHE A 35 1.85 5.78 -10.00
C PHE A 35 2.32 4.34 -10.04
N THR A 36 3.26 4.06 -10.92
CA THR A 36 4.03 2.81 -10.92
C THR A 36 5.45 3.11 -10.44
N LYS A 37 5.95 2.30 -9.50
CA LYS A 37 7.27 2.49 -8.90
C LYS A 37 8.06 1.18 -8.88
N ARG A 38 9.35 1.25 -9.17
CA ARG A 38 10.23 0.08 -9.09
C ARG A 38 10.64 -0.18 -7.64
N THR A 39 10.69 -1.45 -7.27
CA THR A 39 11.20 -1.91 -5.97
C THR A 39 12.68 -1.54 -5.81
N LEU A 40 13.08 -1.20 -4.57
CA LEU A 40 14.46 -0.82 -4.27
C LEU A 40 15.43 -1.96 -4.61
N ALA A 41 16.44 -1.68 -5.45
CA ALA A 41 17.44 -2.64 -5.92
C ALA A 41 16.87 -3.86 -6.68
N GLY A 42 15.60 -3.82 -7.09
CA GLY A 42 14.94 -4.87 -7.89
C GLY A 42 14.51 -4.37 -9.25
N GLU A 43 14.02 -5.28 -10.09
CA GLU A 43 13.46 -4.97 -11.42
C GLU A 43 11.93 -4.91 -11.42
N GLN A 44 11.29 -5.40 -10.36
CA GLN A 44 9.83 -5.44 -10.27
C GLN A 44 9.27 -4.03 -10.09
N SER A 45 8.30 -3.69 -10.91
CA SER A 45 7.46 -2.49 -10.78
C SER A 45 6.14 -2.83 -10.08
N VAL A 46 5.69 -1.91 -9.23
CA VAL A 46 4.42 -2.01 -8.48
C VAL A 46 3.54 -0.85 -8.90
N ASP A 47 2.33 -1.16 -9.34
CA ASP A 47 1.23 -0.21 -9.50
C ASP A 47 0.69 0.10 -8.09
N LEU A 48 1.01 1.28 -7.57
CA LEU A 48 0.68 1.66 -6.19
C LEU A 48 -0.82 1.67 -5.93
N CYS A 49 -1.61 1.96 -6.97
CA CYS A 49 -3.05 1.99 -6.85
C CYS A 49 -3.61 0.58 -6.69
N LYS A 50 -3.25 -0.32 -7.59
CA LYS A 50 -3.71 -1.73 -7.49
C LYS A 50 -3.27 -2.38 -6.19
N GLU A 51 -2.06 -2.07 -5.74
CA GLU A 51 -1.48 -2.69 -4.55
C GLU A 51 -2.02 -2.09 -3.23
N TYR A 52 -2.33 -0.79 -3.20
CA TYR A 52 -2.62 -0.07 -1.95
C TYR A 52 -4.00 0.62 -1.90
N LEU A 53 -4.86 0.46 -2.90
CA LEU A 53 -6.24 0.95 -2.85
C LEU A 53 -6.98 0.38 -1.62
N GLY A 54 -7.70 1.24 -0.90
CA GLY A 54 -8.42 0.88 0.33
C GLY A 54 -7.54 0.76 1.58
N LYS A 55 -6.22 0.94 1.48
CA LYS A 55 -5.30 0.95 2.62
C LYS A 55 -5.02 2.38 3.09
N VAL A 56 -4.66 2.53 4.36
CA VAL A 56 -4.03 3.74 4.88
C VAL A 56 -2.55 3.69 4.53
N VAL A 57 -2.09 4.60 3.66
CA VAL A 57 -0.72 4.61 3.14
C VAL A 57 0.09 5.72 3.80
N VAL A 58 1.15 5.35 4.50
CA VAL A 58 2.15 6.28 5.04
C VAL A 58 3.33 6.32 4.08
N VAL A 59 3.47 7.42 3.34
CA VAL A 59 4.58 7.65 2.41
C VAL A 59 5.71 8.35 3.14
N VAL A 60 6.93 7.82 3.06
CA VAL A 60 8.09 8.37 3.77
C VAL A 60 9.27 8.53 2.82
N ASN A 61 9.81 9.74 2.70
CA ASN A 61 11.13 9.93 2.13
C ASN A 61 12.19 9.57 3.17
N THR A 62 13.17 8.75 2.82
CA THR A 62 14.13 8.20 3.78
C THR A 62 15.58 8.51 3.43
N ALA A 63 16.46 8.42 4.42
CA ALA A 63 17.90 8.68 4.30
C ALA A 63 18.71 7.84 5.31
N SER A 64 19.77 7.16 4.87
CA SER A 64 20.62 6.28 5.72
C SER A 64 21.58 7.05 6.64
N LYS A 65 21.95 8.28 6.29
CA LYS A 65 22.89 9.12 7.05
C LYS A 65 22.21 10.34 7.68
N CYS A 66 20.94 10.21 8.05
CA CYS A 66 20.17 11.28 8.64
C CYS A 66 20.23 11.26 10.16
N GLY A 67 20.22 12.44 10.78
CA GLY A 67 20.05 12.56 12.24
C GLY A 67 18.74 11.94 12.75
N TYR A 68 17.76 11.72 11.86
CA TYR A 68 16.48 11.08 12.16
C TYR A 68 16.38 9.63 11.69
N THR A 69 17.47 9.01 11.22
CA THR A 69 17.42 7.62 10.70
C THR A 69 16.94 6.61 11.74
N TYR A 70 17.09 6.89 13.04
CA TYR A 70 16.50 6.07 14.11
C TYR A 70 14.96 5.93 14.02
N GLN A 71 14.26 6.80 13.28
CA GLN A 71 12.82 6.70 13.08
C GLN A 71 12.39 5.45 12.29
N TYR A 72 13.31 4.78 11.57
CA TYR A 72 13.01 3.49 10.93
C TYR A 72 12.43 2.48 11.92
N GLU A 73 12.91 2.43 13.16
CA GLU A 73 12.40 1.50 14.18
C GLU A 73 10.93 1.78 14.51
N GLY A 74 10.57 3.05 14.66
CA GLY A 74 9.20 3.47 14.94
C GLY A 74 8.26 3.22 13.76
N LEU A 75 8.72 3.47 12.53
CA LEU A 75 7.98 3.19 11.30
C LEU A 75 7.76 1.70 11.10
N GLU A 76 8.78 0.89 11.35
CA GLU A 76 8.69 -0.56 11.26
C GLU A 76 7.76 -1.12 12.35
N ALA A 77 7.83 -0.62 13.59
CA ALA A 77 6.90 -0.99 14.64
C ALA A 77 5.45 -0.61 14.30
N LEU A 78 5.23 0.57 13.71
CA LEU A 78 3.92 1.01 13.21
C LEU A 78 3.40 0.06 12.13
N TYR A 79 4.24 -0.25 11.14
CA TYR A 79 3.90 -1.17 10.05
C TYR A 79 3.53 -2.55 10.58
N ARG A 80 4.37 -3.17 11.40
CA ARG A 80 4.08 -4.50 12.01
C ARG A 80 2.79 -4.51 12.79
N LYS A 81 2.49 -3.44 13.54
CA LYS A 81 1.30 -3.37 14.40
C LYS A 81 0.00 -3.25 13.61
N TYR A 82 0.01 -2.59 12.45
CA TYR A 82 -1.21 -2.21 11.74
C TYR A 82 -1.33 -2.77 10.32
N LYS A 83 -0.34 -3.50 9.80
CA LYS A 83 -0.39 -4.08 8.45
C LYS A 83 -1.61 -4.96 8.21
N ASP A 84 -1.96 -5.81 9.17
CA ASP A 84 -3.12 -6.70 9.07
C ASP A 84 -4.46 -5.94 9.27
N LYS A 85 -4.39 -4.66 9.62
CA LYS A 85 -5.54 -3.74 9.74
C LYS A 85 -5.61 -2.73 8.59
N GLY A 86 -4.81 -2.93 7.55
CA GLY A 86 -4.85 -2.11 6.33
C GLY A 86 -3.95 -0.87 6.35
N LEU A 87 -3.00 -0.74 7.28
CA LEU A 87 -1.96 0.29 7.18
C LEU A 87 -0.73 -0.24 6.43
N VAL A 88 -0.17 0.55 5.53
CA VAL A 88 1.12 0.25 4.91
C VAL A 88 2.04 1.46 5.01
N VAL A 89 3.30 1.21 5.35
CA VAL A 89 4.37 2.21 5.23
C VAL A 89 5.09 1.91 3.91
N ILE A 90 5.33 2.93 3.09
CA ILE A 90 6.14 2.80 1.87
C ILE A 90 7.27 3.83 1.88
N GLY A 91 8.50 3.35 1.71
CA GLY A 91 9.69 4.18 1.79
C GLY A 91 10.31 4.48 0.43
N PHE A 92 10.72 5.73 0.24
CA PHE A 92 11.42 6.22 -0.93
C PHE A 92 12.73 6.89 -0.49
N PRO A 93 13.89 6.23 -0.66
CA PRO A 93 15.18 6.85 -0.34
C PRO A 93 15.38 8.11 -1.17
N SER A 94 15.93 9.18 -0.59
CA SER A 94 16.18 10.43 -1.31
C SER A 94 17.48 11.09 -0.85
N ASN A 95 18.30 11.49 -1.82
CA ASN A 95 19.56 12.18 -1.54
C ASN A 95 19.46 13.71 -1.57
N ASP A 96 18.26 14.25 -1.76
CA ASP A 96 18.03 15.67 -1.98
C ASP A 96 18.31 16.53 -0.74
N PHE A 97 18.21 15.94 0.45
CA PHE A 97 18.32 16.65 1.72
C PHE A 97 19.73 16.50 2.27
N GLY A 98 20.62 17.43 1.96
CA GLY A 98 21.98 17.48 2.51
C GLY A 98 22.87 16.29 2.13
N GLY A 99 22.55 15.56 1.05
CA GLY A 99 23.37 14.43 0.59
C GLY A 99 23.39 13.23 1.55
N GLN A 100 22.32 13.05 2.35
CA GLN A 100 22.25 12.06 3.43
C GLN A 100 21.89 10.64 2.94
N GLU A 101 21.72 10.42 1.64
CA GLU A 101 21.48 9.11 1.02
C GLU A 101 22.42 8.86 -0.19
N PRO A 102 23.75 8.90 0.02
CA PRO A 102 24.73 8.88 -1.07
C PRO A 102 24.91 7.49 -1.69
N GLY A 103 24.42 6.43 -1.02
CA GLY A 103 24.56 5.05 -1.47
C GLY A 103 23.83 4.76 -2.78
N ASN A 104 24.24 3.66 -3.42
CA ASN A 104 23.43 3.01 -4.44
C ASN A 104 22.30 2.19 -3.80
N GLU A 105 21.31 1.77 -4.60
CA GLU A 105 20.12 1.11 -4.08
C GLU A 105 20.41 -0.19 -3.31
N LYS A 106 21.41 -0.97 -3.74
CA LYS A 106 21.81 -2.18 -3.02
C LYS A 106 22.34 -1.84 -1.62
N GLN A 107 23.22 -0.84 -1.53
CA GLN A 107 23.76 -0.38 -0.25
C GLN A 107 22.66 0.15 0.67
N ILE A 108 21.67 0.85 0.11
CA ILE A 108 20.52 1.38 0.87
C ILE A 108 19.64 0.23 1.37
N GLN A 109 19.34 -0.75 0.51
CA GLN A 109 18.57 -1.94 0.89
C GLN A 109 19.26 -2.72 2.01
N ASP A 110 20.56 -2.98 1.84
CA ASP A 110 21.39 -3.67 2.84
C ASP A 110 21.39 -2.90 4.17
N PHE A 111 21.54 -1.57 4.13
CA PHE A 111 21.49 -0.72 5.32
C PHE A 111 20.14 -0.84 6.05
N CYS A 112 19.02 -0.66 5.34
CA CYS A 112 17.67 -0.68 5.92
C CYS A 112 17.37 -2.04 6.56
N ARG A 113 17.71 -3.13 5.88
CA ARG A 113 17.45 -4.49 6.37
C ARG A 113 18.38 -4.90 7.50
N LEU A 114 19.69 -4.76 7.31
CA LEU A 114 20.68 -5.29 8.25
C LEU A 114 20.81 -4.44 9.52
N THR A 115 20.54 -3.13 9.43
CA THR A 115 20.69 -2.21 10.57
C THR A 115 19.39 -2.06 11.35
N TYR A 116 18.26 -1.94 10.66
CA TYR A 116 16.97 -1.59 11.28
C TYR A 116 15.88 -2.67 11.13
N GLY A 117 16.14 -3.76 10.39
CA GLY A 117 15.15 -4.81 10.18
C GLY A 117 13.88 -4.29 9.49
N VAL A 118 14.05 -3.36 8.54
CA VAL A 118 12.95 -2.78 7.76
C VAL A 118 12.36 -3.85 6.85
N GLU A 119 11.06 -4.12 7.05
CA GLU A 119 10.27 -5.07 6.26
C GLU A 119 9.18 -4.37 5.44
N PHE A 120 8.86 -3.11 5.75
CA PHE A 120 7.93 -2.36 4.93
C PHE A 120 8.48 -2.13 3.51
N PRO A 121 7.61 -2.06 2.47
CA PRO A 121 8.06 -1.90 1.08
C PRO A 121 8.93 -0.66 0.86
N MET A 122 10.08 -0.89 0.23
CA MET A 122 11.01 0.16 -0.18
C MET A 122 11.08 0.23 -1.70
N PHE A 123 11.06 1.43 -2.24
CA PHE A 123 11.08 1.73 -3.67
C PHE A 123 12.38 2.40 -4.10
N GLU A 124 12.55 2.55 -5.41
CA GLU A 124 13.72 3.18 -6.01
C GLU A 124 14.04 4.57 -5.46
N LYS A 125 15.32 4.95 -5.57
CA LYS A 125 15.78 6.25 -5.10
C LYS A 125 15.08 7.35 -5.88
N THR A 126 14.47 8.29 -5.16
CA THR A 126 13.50 9.25 -5.71
C THR A 126 13.85 10.67 -5.29
N HIS A 127 13.60 11.66 -6.16
CA HIS A 127 13.68 13.07 -5.80
C HIS A 127 12.43 13.50 -5.03
N ALA A 128 12.61 14.02 -3.83
CA ALA A 128 11.51 14.44 -2.95
C ALA A 128 11.54 15.95 -2.66
N SER A 129 12.61 16.65 -3.03
CA SER A 129 12.70 18.10 -2.88
C SER A 129 11.97 18.84 -4.01
N ARG A 130 11.40 20.00 -3.66
CA ARG A 130 10.52 20.81 -4.53
C ARG A 130 11.05 21.07 -5.95
N TYR A 131 12.36 21.18 -6.15
CA TYR A 131 12.92 21.66 -7.42
C TYR A 131 12.85 20.62 -8.54
N ASN A 132 13.03 19.34 -8.20
CA ASN A 132 13.02 18.22 -9.13
C ASN A 132 12.18 17.06 -8.60
N ALA A 133 11.15 17.36 -7.80
CA ALA A 133 10.33 16.37 -7.13
C ALA A 133 9.74 15.39 -8.16
N ASP A 134 9.80 14.11 -7.84
CA ASP A 134 9.06 13.09 -8.55
C ASP A 134 7.56 13.43 -8.58
N PRO A 135 6.83 13.10 -9.67
CA PRO A 135 5.40 13.39 -9.76
C PRO A 135 4.57 12.94 -8.55
N LEU A 136 4.94 11.84 -7.89
CA LEU A 136 4.32 11.41 -6.64
C LEU A 136 4.43 12.49 -5.56
N TYR A 137 5.64 12.99 -5.31
CA TYR A 137 5.87 14.04 -4.30
C TYR A 137 5.28 15.40 -4.71
N GLN A 138 5.17 15.69 -6.01
CA GLN A 138 4.46 16.88 -6.47
C GLN A 138 2.97 16.83 -6.13
N ILE A 139 2.34 15.64 -6.22
CA ILE A 139 0.93 15.46 -5.85
C ILE A 139 0.74 15.47 -4.33
N LEU A 140 1.62 14.80 -3.58
CA LEU A 140 1.53 14.72 -2.11
C LEU A 140 1.85 16.03 -1.39
N GLY A 141 2.65 16.91 -2.02
CA GLY A 141 3.06 18.19 -1.45
C GLY A 141 2.13 19.37 -1.74
N LYS A 142 0.98 19.13 -2.40
CA LYS A 142 -0.09 20.13 -2.57
C LYS A 142 -0.82 20.35 -1.25
#